data_AF-A0A9P8EDJ9-F1
#
_entry.id   AF-A0A9P8EDJ9-F1
#
_cell.length_a   1.000
_cell.length_b   1.000
_cell.length_c   1.000
_cell.angle_alpha   90.00
_cell.angle_beta   90.00
_cell.angle_gamma   90.00
#
_symmetry.space_group_name_H-M   'P 1'
#
loop_
_entity.id
_entity.type
_entity.pdbx_description
1 polymer ?
#
loop_
_entity_poly.entity_id
_entity_poly.type
_entity_poly.pdbx_seq_one_letter_code
_entity_poly.pdbx_strand_id
1 'polypeptide(L)'
;MTCAASHQFGDPPHWPSDAAGCSVPWDPLLHSPKNKFVDRITKELRAKNQMLWYVERGQDMPSDEPILLSLTDDFWPGEGFGSEHGVKIVVSDAEEPPQEYEPTNETRALCTLNTDLDKIFRKYFQRQVAHGQSYYSLHWKSGMTLDGRLTLDRRIDDKVYGSIEAVYT
;
A
#
# COMPACT_ATOMS: atom_id res chain seq x y z
N MET A 1 7.33 -2.86 8.03
CA MET A 1 5.99 -3.20 8.54
C MET A 1 5.15 -1.95 8.43
N THR A 2 4.15 -1.86 7.56
CA THR A 2 3.50 -2.86 6.68
C THR A 2 2.67 -2.03 5.68
N CYS A 3 2.72 -2.31 4.37
CA CYS A 3 1.98 -1.53 3.34
C CYS A 3 1.37 -2.43 2.25
N ALA A 4 0.43 -1.86 1.50
CA ALA A 4 -0.12 -2.38 0.24
C ALA A 4 -0.03 -1.26 -0.81
N ALA A 5 0.23 -1.59 -2.08
CA ALA A 5 0.80 -0.67 -3.07
C ALA A 5 -0.18 0.43 -3.55
N SER A 6 0.26 1.40 -4.37
CA SER A 6 -0.63 2.43 -4.98
C SER A 6 -0.17 2.84 -6.38
N HIS A 7 -1.05 3.45 -7.19
CA HIS A 7 -0.71 4.34 -8.32
C HIS A 7 -1.99 5.02 -8.87
N GLN A 8 -1.94 6.32 -9.15
CA GLN A 8 -2.95 7.03 -9.96
C GLN A 8 -2.53 7.09 -11.44
N PHE A 9 -3.43 7.43 -12.36
CA PHE A 9 -3.12 7.69 -13.77
C PHE A 9 -3.15 9.19 -14.04
N GLY A 10 -2.08 9.75 -14.63
CA GLY A 10 -2.02 11.14 -15.08
C GLY A 10 -0.59 11.66 -15.18
N ASP A 11 -0.11 11.93 -16.39
CA ASP A 11 1.26 12.37 -16.72
C ASP A 11 1.21 13.51 -17.75
N PRO A 12 2.24 14.38 -17.89
CA PRO A 12 3.23 14.85 -16.89
C PRO A 12 3.40 16.41 -17.00
N PRO A 13 4.43 17.13 -16.45
CA PRO A 13 5.86 16.84 -16.73
C PRO A 13 6.78 16.12 -15.69
N HIS A 14 6.92 16.58 -14.43
CA HIS A 14 8.16 16.35 -13.66
C HIS A 14 7.99 16.15 -12.12
N TRP A 15 7.38 15.04 -11.67
CA TRP A 15 7.31 14.66 -10.24
C TRP A 15 7.74 13.20 -10.03
N PRO A 16 8.46 12.85 -8.95
CA PRO A 16 8.96 11.50 -8.74
C PRO A 16 7.83 10.50 -8.49
N SER A 17 7.80 9.44 -9.28
CA SER A 17 6.84 8.34 -9.21
C SER A 17 7.14 7.40 -8.03
N ASP A 18 6.75 7.83 -6.84
CA ASP A 18 6.78 7.02 -5.62
C ASP A 18 5.42 6.34 -5.41
N ALA A 19 5.25 5.20 -6.08
CA ALA A 19 4.20 4.24 -5.73
C ALA A 19 4.36 3.81 -4.27
N ALA A 20 3.25 3.65 -3.53
CA ALA A 20 3.25 3.24 -2.13
C ALA A 20 3.56 1.74 -1.92
N GLY A 21 4.48 1.17 -2.71
CA GLY A 21 5.06 -0.14 -2.40
C GLY A 21 5.80 -0.09 -1.07
N CYS A 22 5.91 -1.23 -0.38
CA CYS A 22 6.66 -1.27 0.88
C CYS A 22 8.10 -0.80 0.65
N SER A 23 8.68 -0.15 1.66
CA SER A 23 10.11 0.12 1.68
C SER A 23 10.83 -0.69 2.76
N VAL A 24 11.93 -1.31 2.37
CA VAL A 24 12.82 -2.07 3.27
C VAL A 24 14.23 -1.47 3.22
N PRO A 25 15.11 -1.73 4.21
CA PRO A 25 16.51 -1.31 4.14
C PRO A 25 17.17 -1.80 2.85
N TRP A 26 17.96 -0.94 2.20
CA TRP A 26 18.59 -1.28 0.93
C TRP A 26 19.67 -2.34 1.11
N ASP A 27 19.53 -3.44 0.35
CA ASP A 27 20.56 -4.46 0.14
C ASP A 27 20.87 -4.57 -1.38
N PRO A 28 22.12 -4.31 -1.82
CA PRO A 28 22.49 -4.37 -3.24
C PRO A 28 22.56 -5.78 -3.83
N LEU A 29 22.46 -6.84 -3.03
CA LEU A 29 22.41 -8.23 -3.49
C LEU A 29 20.98 -8.71 -3.77
N LEU A 30 19.98 -8.08 -3.15
CA LEU A 30 18.57 -8.49 -3.23
C LEU A 30 17.71 -7.54 -4.09
N HIS A 31 18.03 -6.24 -4.10
CA HIS A 31 17.14 -5.21 -4.63
C HIS A 31 17.61 -4.63 -5.96
N SER A 32 16.67 -4.24 -6.83
CA SER A 32 17.01 -3.63 -8.11
C SER A 32 17.44 -2.17 -7.91
N PRO A 33 18.57 -1.70 -8.51
CA PRO A 33 19.00 -0.31 -8.40
C PRO A 33 17.95 0.72 -8.84
N LYS A 34 16.98 0.35 -9.68
CA LYS A 34 15.84 1.20 -10.08
C LYS A 34 14.92 1.58 -8.92
N ASN A 35 14.89 0.75 -7.87
CA ASN A 35 14.06 0.90 -6.68
C ASN A 35 14.81 1.52 -5.49
N LYS A 36 16.09 1.88 -5.64
CA LYS A 36 16.90 2.51 -4.61
C LYS A 36 16.50 3.97 -4.37
N PHE A 37 16.23 4.34 -3.12
CA PHE A 37 15.99 5.74 -2.72
C PHE A 37 16.54 6.04 -1.32
N VAL A 38 16.60 7.33 -0.96
CA VAL A 38 16.93 7.78 0.41
C VAL A 38 15.65 8.19 1.10
N ASP A 39 15.37 7.60 2.26
CA ASP A 39 14.13 7.81 2.98
C ASP A 39 14.02 9.22 3.57
N ARG A 40 12.85 9.86 3.45
CA ARG A 40 12.66 11.23 3.92
C ARG A 40 12.57 11.31 5.45
N ILE A 41 12.10 10.27 6.13
CA ILE A 41 11.90 10.16 7.58
C ILE A 41 13.18 9.67 8.27
N THR A 42 13.83 8.61 7.77
CA THR A 42 15.00 8.00 8.44
C THR A 42 16.35 8.49 7.91
N LYS A 43 16.41 9.05 6.69
CA LYS A 43 17.65 9.33 5.92
C LYS A 43 18.48 8.10 5.57
N GLU A 44 17.95 6.91 5.80
CA GLU A 44 18.60 5.66 5.41
C GLU A 44 18.37 5.39 3.93
N LEU A 45 19.23 4.54 3.37
CA LEU A 45 19.03 4.02 2.02
C LEU A 45 18.03 2.87 2.08
N ARG A 46 16.98 2.92 1.25
CA ARG A 46 15.89 1.94 1.20
C ARG A 46 15.62 1.50 -0.24
N ALA A 47 14.96 0.35 -0.40
CA ALA A 47 14.38 -0.11 -1.65
C ALA A 47 12.86 0.10 -1.63
N LYS A 48 12.27 0.75 -2.63
CA LYS A 48 10.80 0.90 -2.82
C LYS A 48 10.24 -0.27 -3.64
N ASN A 49 8.93 -0.25 -3.91
CA ASN A 49 8.23 -1.29 -4.70
C ASN A 49 8.39 -2.72 -4.14
N GLN A 50 8.64 -2.88 -2.84
CA GLN A 50 8.76 -4.20 -2.24
C GLN A 50 7.37 -4.79 -1.98
N MET A 51 7.22 -6.07 -2.25
CA MET A 51 6.02 -6.84 -2.01
C MET A 51 6.03 -7.43 -0.61
N LEU A 52 4.88 -7.36 0.06
CA LEU A 52 4.57 -8.17 1.22
C LEU A 52 3.39 -9.05 0.84
N TRP A 53 3.61 -10.35 0.82
CA TRP A 53 2.59 -11.36 0.51
C TRP A 53 1.93 -11.79 1.83
N TYR A 54 0.59 -11.69 1.90
CA TYR A 54 -0.19 -11.94 3.14
C TYR A 54 -1.08 -13.18 3.07
N VAL A 55 -1.25 -13.75 1.87
CA VAL A 55 -1.99 -14.99 1.62
C VAL A 55 -1.17 -15.84 0.67
N GLU A 56 -0.82 -17.05 1.09
CA GLU A 56 -0.11 -18.03 0.28
C GLU A 56 -1.09 -18.97 -0.44
N ARG A 57 -0.63 -19.60 -1.53
CA ARG A 57 -1.43 -20.55 -2.30
C ARG A 57 -1.76 -21.77 -1.44
N GLY A 58 -3.06 -21.99 -1.18
CA GLY A 58 -3.53 -23.09 -0.34
C GLY A 58 -3.52 -22.80 1.16
N GLN A 59 -3.28 -21.55 1.57
CA GLN A 59 -3.49 -21.11 2.95
C GLN A 59 -4.99 -21.10 3.29
N ASP A 60 -5.35 -21.69 4.44
CA ASP A 60 -6.70 -21.59 4.99
C ASP A 60 -7.00 -20.15 5.41
N MET A 61 -8.15 -19.64 4.98
CA MET A 61 -8.65 -18.30 5.32
C MET A 61 -9.73 -18.40 6.39
N PRO A 62 -9.75 -17.51 7.41
CA PRO A 62 -10.82 -17.48 8.39
C PRO A 62 -12.15 -17.11 7.74
N SER A 63 -13.21 -17.85 8.07
CA SER A 63 -14.57 -17.62 7.57
C SER A 63 -15.32 -16.51 8.31
N ASP A 64 -15.03 -16.37 9.61
CA ASP A 64 -15.91 -15.63 10.53
C ASP A 64 -15.39 -14.22 10.86
N GLU A 65 -14.07 -14.01 10.78
CA GLU A 65 -13.39 -12.75 11.09
C GLU A 65 -12.42 -12.33 9.97
N PRO A 66 -12.35 -11.02 9.64
CA PRO A 66 -11.41 -10.54 8.63
C PRO A 66 -9.97 -10.61 9.11
N ILE A 67 -9.04 -10.99 8.23
CA ILE A 67 -7.61 -10.78 8.47
C ILE A 67 -7.36 -9.26 8.47
N LEU A 68 -6.77 -8.75 9.55
CA LEU A 68 -6.51 -7.33 9.74
C LEU A 68 -5.03 -7.00 9.54
N LEU A 69 -4.72 -6.33 8.44
CA LEU A 69 -3.37 -5.86 8.10
C LEU A 69 -3.23 -4.39 8.53
N SER A 70 -2.39 -4.09 9.52
CA SER A 70 -2.10 -2.71 9.92
C SER A 70 -1.21 -2.01 8.89
N LEU A 71 -1.60 -0.81 8.46
CA LEU A 71 -1.00 -0.08 7.34
C LEU A 71 -0.87 1.40 7.70
N THR A 72 0.03 2.14 7.04
CA THR A 72 0.25 3.58 7.29
C THR A 72 0.46 4.34 5.99
N ASP A 73 -0.25 5.46 5.82
CA ASP A 73 0.00 6.44 4.76
C ASP A 73 0.63 7.70 5.37
N ASP A 74 1.70 8.23 4.75
CA ASP A 74 2.32 9.49 5.15
C ASP A 74 2.11 10.58 4.09
N PHE A 75 1.62 11.74 4.53
CA PHE A 75 1.20 12.86 3.70
C PHE A 75 2.07 14.09 3.95
N TRP A 76 3.01 14.38 3.05
CA TRP A 76 3.83 15.58 3.15
C TRP A 76 3.20 16.81 2.48
N PRO A 77 3.47 18.03 3.01
CA PRO A 77 3.10 19.27 2.34
C PRO A 77 3.71 19.36 0.94
N GLY A 78 2.87 19.65 -0.05
CA GLY A 78 3.28 19.88 -1.44
C GLY A 78 3.24 18.65 -2.37
N GLU A 79 3.02 17.44 -1.84
CA GLU A 79 2.91 16.21 -2.66
C GLU A 79 1.55 16.02 -3.34
N GLY A 80 0.61 16.97 -3.18
CA GLY A 80 -0.55 17.08 -4.06
C GLY A 80 -1.61 15.99 -3.93
N PHE A 81 -1.69 15.33 -2.77
CA PHE A 81 -2.75 14.36 -2.48
C PHE A 81 -4.14 14.95 -2.76
N GLY A 82 -4.84 14.37 -3.73
CA GLY A 82 -6.24 14.65 -3.97
C GLY A 82 -7.13 14.06 -2.87
N SER A 83 -8.44 14.24 -3.01
CA SER A 83 -9.41 13.58 -2.12
C SER A 83 -9.39 12.06 -2.25
N GLU A 84 -9.02 11.50 -3.41
CA GLU A 84 -8.95 10.04 -3.60
C GLU A 84 -7.54 9.47 -3.40
N HIS A 85 -7.42 8.54 -2.44
CA HIS A 85 -6.20 7.74 -2.20
C HIS A 85 -6.49 6.26 -2.45
N GLY A 86 -5.70 5.63 -3.31
CA GLY A 86 -5.95 4.28 -3.81
C GLY A 86 -4.88 3.27 -3.44
N VAL A 87 -5.30 2.12 -2.90
CA VAL A 87 -4.40 1.02 -2.51
C VAL A 87 -4.60 -0.20 -3.42
N LYS A 88 -3.64 -0.44 -4.30
CA LYS A 88 -3.52 -1.62 -5.16
C LYS A 88 -3.34 -2.88 -4.34
N ILE A 89 -4.16 -3.87 -4.66
CA ILE A 89 -3.99 -5.28 -4.29
C ILE A 89 -3.35 -5.98 -5.47
N VAL A 90 -2.30 -6.77 -5.21
CA VAL A 90 -1.51 -7.48 -6.24
C VAL A 90 -1.66 -8.97 -6.00
N VAL A 91 -1.79 -9.73 -7.09
CA VAL A 91 -1.71 -11.19 -7.10
C VAL A 91 -0.49 -11.64 -7.90
N SER A 92 0.05 -12.80 -7.54
CA SER A 92 1.04 -13.50 -8.34
C SER A 92 0.61 -14.94 -8.55
N ASP A 93 0.62 -15.39 -9.80
CA ASP A 93 0.39 -16.79 -10.17
C ASP A 93 1.68 -17.62 -10.27
N ALA A 94 2.85 -16.98 -10.18
CA ALA A 94 4.16 -17.63 -10.22
C ALA A 94 4.34 -18.66 -9.08
N GLU A 95 5.22 -19.64 -9.31
CA GLU A 95 5.61 -20.63 -8.29
C GLU A 95 6.37 -19.97 -7.13
N GLU A 96 7.31 -19.08 -7.46
CA GLU A 96 7.98 -18.19 -6.50
C GLU A 96 7.52 -16.74 -6.76
N PRO A 97 6.70 -16.13 -5.87
CA PRO A 97 6.18 -14.79 -6.08
C PRO A 97 7.30 -13.74 -5.90
N PRO A 98 7.37 -12.70 -6.74
CA PRO A 98 8.51 -11.80 -6.76
C PRO A 98 8.61 -10.92 -5.51
N GLN A 99 9.83 -10.61 -5.10
CA GLN A 99 10.10 -9.68 -4.00
C GLN A 99 9.80 -8.22 -4.37
N GLU A 100 10.06 -7.82 -5.62
CA GLU A 100 9.78 -6.47 -6.12
C GLU A 100 8.57 -6.48 -7.07
N TYR A 101 7.71 -5.47 -6.98
CA TYR A 101 6.60 -5.32 -7.90
C TYR A 101 7.09 -4.92 -9.29
N GLU A 102 6.94 -5.84 -10.23
CA GLU A 102 7.06 -5.59 -11.67
C GLU A 102 5.85 -6.25 -12.36
N PRO A 103 5.06 -5.51 -13.15
CA PRO A 103 3.87 -6.08 -13.78
C PRO A 103 4.27 -7.09 -14.87
N THR A 104 3.86 -8.34 -14.70
CA THR A 104 4.02 -9.44 -15.65
C THR A 104 2.67 -10.12 -15.90
N ASN A 105 2.64 -11.14 -16.76
CA ASN A 105 1.44 -11.97 -16.93
C ASN A 105 1.06 -12.72 -15.63
N GLU A 106 2.07 -13.12 -14.86
CA GLU A 106 1.89 -13.84 -13.59
C GLU A 106 1.64 -12.88 -12.43
N THR A 107 2.34 -11.75 -12.36
CA THR A 107 2.24 -10.77 -11.26
C THR A 107 1.54 -9.50 -11.70
N ARG A 108 0.31 -9.27 -11.23
CA ARG A 108 -0.56 -8.17 -11.69
C ARG A 108 -1.33 -7.52 -10.55
N ALA A 109 -1.65 -6.23 -10.72
CA ALA A 109 -2.65 -5.57 -9.87
C ALA A 109 -4.03 -6.18 -10.15
N LEU A 110 -4.67 -6.72 -9.12
CA LEU A 110 -6.00 -7.31 -9.17
C LEU A 110 -7.08 -6.22 -9.11
N CYS A 111 -6.96 -5.30 -8.16
CA CYS A 111 -7.87 -4.17 -8.00
C CYS A 111 -7.22 -3.05 -7.15
N THR A 112 -7.88 -1.90 -7.03
CA THR A 112 -7.44 -0.77 -6.20
C THR A 112 -8.53 -0.38 -5.22
N LEU A 113 -8.27 -0.54 -3.92
CA LEU A 113 -9.09 -0.04 -2.83
C LEU A 113 -8.97 1.49 -2.73
N ASN A 114 -9.87 2.19 -3.39
CA ASN A 114 -9.95 3.65 -3.33
C ASN A 114 -10.66 4.11 -2.04
N THR A 115 -10.15 5.17 -1.43
CA THR A 115 -10.75 5.83 -0.27
C THR A 115 -10.77 7.34 -0.45
N ASP A 116 -11.90 7.94 -0.12
CA ASP A 116 -12.07 9.39 -0.07
C ASP A 116 -11.56 9.93 1.28
N LEU A 117 -10.43 10.63 1.26
CA LEU A 117 -9.76 11.22 2.40
C LEU A 117 -10.60 12.34 3.05
N ASP A 118 -11.43 13.07 2.31
CA ASP A 118 -12.28 14.13 2.87
C ASP A 118 -13.39 13.58 3.76
N LYS A 119 -13.76 12.30 3.58
CA LYS A 119 -14.67 11.59 4.48
C LYS A 119 -14.00 11.17 5.80
N ILE A 120 -12.67 11.12 5.87
CA ILE A 120 -11.92 10.72 7.07
C ILE A 120 -11.82 11.93 8.02
N PHE A 121 -12.21 11.74 9.28
CA PHE A 121 -12.13 12.82 10.27
C PHE A 121 -10.67 13.22 10.54
N ARG A 122 -10.39 14.53 10.48
CA ARG A 122 -9.04 15.10 10.71
C ARG A 122 -8.33 14.62 11.98
N LYS A 123 -9.08 14.19 13.02
CA LYS A 123 -8.52 13.61 14.25
C LYS A 123 -7.68 12.35 14.03
N TYR A 124 -7.88 11.62 12.93
CA TYR A 124 -7.14 10.40 12.61
C TYR A 124 -5.81 10.66 11.88
N PHE A 125 -5.64 11.86 11.32
CA PHE A 125 -4.38 12.29 10.71
C PHE A 125 -3.48 12.87 11.79
N GLN A 126 -2.49 12.07 12.22
CA GLN A 126 -1.57 12.46 13.27
C GLN A 126 -0.47 13.35 12.70
N ARG A 127 -0.31 14.58 13.21
CA ARG A 127 0.79 15.44 12.79
C ARG A 127 2.11 14.90 13.32
N GLN A 128 3.02 14.59 12.41
CA GLN A 128 4.39 14.14 12.67
C GLN A 128 5.41 15.21 12.25
N VAL A 129 6.66 15.07 12.72
CA VAL A 129 7.78 15.93 12.31
C VAL A 129 9.03 15.06 12.13
N ALA A 130 9.69 15.17 10.99
CA ALA A 130 11.02 14.61 10.77
C ALA A 130 11.92 15.64 10.08
N HIS A 131 13.16 15.79 10.57
CA HIS A 131 14.16 16.71 10.01
C HIS A 131 13.67 18.17 9.86
N GLY A 132 12.89 18.64 10.84
CA GLY A 132 12.30 19.99 10.83
C GLY A 132 11.11 20.17 9.88
N GLN A 133 10.76 19.17 9.07
CA GLN A 133 9.60 19.19 8.18
C GLN A 133 8.42 18.46 8.84
N SER A 134 7.24 19.08 8.78
CA SER A 134 6.01 18.46 9.29
C SER A 134 5.32 17.65 8.19
N TYR A 135 4.68 16.55 8.57
CA TYR A 135 3.81 15.74 7.72
C TYR A 135 2.62 15.25 8.55
N TYR A 136 1.63 14.61 7.90
CA TYR A 136 0.57 13.88 8.59
C TYR A 136 0.72 12.39 8.32
N SER A 137 0.47 11.56 9.33
CA SER A 137 0.45 10.10 9.20
C SER A 137 -0.94 9.58 9.51
N LEU A 138 -1.45 8.65 8.71
CA LEU A 138 -2.73 7.98 8.90
C LEU A 138 -2.48 6.50 9.11
N HIS A 139 -2.72 6.02 10.33
CA HIS A 139 -2.74 4.60 10.63
C HIS A 139 -4.13 4.03 10.35
N TRP A 140 -4.19 2.91 9.63
CA TRP A 140 -5.42 2.24 9.24
C TRP A 140 -5.19 0.71 9.21
N LYS A 141 -6.26 -0.07 9.10
CA LYS A 141 -6.20 -1.52 8.87
C LYS A 141 -6.84 -1.85 7.54
N SER A 142 -6.23 -2.68 6.70
CA SER A 142 -6.97 -3.38 5.65
C SER A 142 -7.64 -4.60 6.28
N GLY A 143 -8.96 -4.66 6.22
CA GLY A 143 -9.72 -5.89 6.49
C GLY A 143 -9.77 -6.72 5.22
N MET A 144 -9.52 -8.02 5.32
CA MET A 144 -9.57 -8.98 4.21
C MET A 144 -10.43 -10.18 4.61
N THR A 145 -11.48 -10.43 3.84
CA THR A 145 -12.48 -11.49 4.10
C THR A 145 -12.64 -12.37 2.87
N LEU A 146 -12.86 -13.67 3.06
CA LEU A 146 -13.16 -14.63 1.98
C LEU A 146 -14.46 -15.39 2.29
N ASP A 147 -15.60 -14.81 1.93
CA ASP A 147 -16.92 -15.45 2.02
C ASP A 147 -17.47 -15.68 0.60
N GLY A 148 -17.02 -16.78 -0.03
CA GLY A 148 -17.25 -17.09 -1.45
C GLY A 148 -16.58 -16.12 -2.45
N ARG A 149 -16.19 -14.92 -2.01
CA ARG A 149 -15.49 -13.88 -2.76
C ARG A 149 -14.50 -13.16 -1.86
N LEU A 150 -13.36 -12.78 -2.42
CA LEU A 150 -12.35 -11.99 -1.72
C LEU A 150 -12.81 -10.53 -1.65
N THR A 151 -12.97 -10.00 -0.45
CA THR A 151 -13.31 -8.58 -0.21
C THR A 151 -12.22 -7.93 0.62
N LEU A 152 -11.82 -6.72 0.24
CA LEU A 152 -10.90 -5.90 1.01
C LEU A 152 -11.50 -4.54 1.35
N ASP A 153 -11.28 -4.08 2.58
CA ASP A 153 -11.82 -2.82 3.07
C ASP A 153 -10.78 -2.03 3.89
N ARG A 154 -10.91 -0.69 3.94
CA ARG A 154 -10.06 0.20 4.75
C ARG A 154 -10.81 0.57 6.03
N ARG A 155 -10.25 0.18 7.18
CA ARG A 155 -10.77 0.49 8.52
C ARG A 155 -9.90 1.51 9.24
N ILE A 156 -10.55 2.46 9.90
CA ILE A 156 -9.92 3.38 10.85
C ILE A 156 -10.82 3.41 12.07
N ASP A 157 -10.28 3.10 13.25
CA ASP A 157 -11.08 3.04 14.50
C ASP A 157 -12.28 2.06 14.34
N ASP A 158 -11.98 0.92 13.71
CA ASP A 158 -12.87 -0.17 13.27
C ASP A 158 -14.07 0.21 12.37
N LYS A 159 -14.19 1.49 11.98
CA LYS A 159 -15.12 1.98 10.96
C LYS A 159 -14.54 1.81 9.55
N VAL A 160 -15.34 1.27 8.63
CA VAL A 160 -15.00 1.16 7.20
C VAL A 160 -15.13 2.51 6.48
N TYR A 161 -14.13 2.86 5.67
CA TYR A 161 -14.05 4.10 4.88
C TYR A 161 -13.96 3.87 3.36
N GLY A 162 -13.66 2.64 2.94
CA GLY A 162 -13.69 2.18 1.55
C GLY A 162 -13.74 0.66 1.53
N SER A 163 -14.33 0.06 0.50
CA SER A 163 -14.41 -1.40 0.33
C SER A 163 -14.41 -1.75 -1.16
N ILE A 164 -13.82 -2.89 -1.50
CA ILE A 164 -13.78 -3.44 -2.85
C ILE A 164 -13.91 -4.96 -2.82
N GLU A 165 -14.81 -5.49 -3.64
CA GLU A 165 -14.85 -6.91 -3.98
C GLU A 165 -13.82 -7.16 -5.09
N ALA A 166 -12.92 -8.11 -4.87
CA ALA A 166 -11.89 -8.46 -5.83
C ALA A 166 -12.44 -9.46 -6.86
N VAL A 167 -12.49 -9.04 -8.12
CA VAL A 167 -12.92 -9.87 -9.25
C VAL A 167 -11.68 -10.47 -9.92
N TYR A 168 -11.53 -11.79 -9.84
CA TYR A 168 -10.55 -12.50 -10.65
C TYR A 168 -11.02 -12.57 -12.10
N THR A 169 -10.20 -11.99 -12.99
CA THR A 169 -10.34 -12.02 -14.46
C THR A 169 -9.17 -12.77 -15.08
#